data_AF-A0A2T2WX49-F1
#
_entry.id   AF-A0A2T2WX49-F1
#
_cell.length_a   1.000
_cell.length_b   1.000
_cell.length_c   1.000
_cell.angle_alpha   90.00
_cell.angle_beta   90.00
_cell.angle_gamma   90.00
#
_symmetry.space_group_name_H-M   'P 1'
#
loop_
_entity.id
_entity.type
_entity.pdbx_description
1 polymer ?
#
loop_
_entity_poly.entity_id
_entity_poly.type
_entity_poly.pdbx_seq_one_letter_code
_entity_poly.pdbx_strand_id
1 'polypeptide(L)'
;MPYSLLDHINPVTLHVFYVSLFQVTGVLLLLVLLGWFWTRMQYRVNGESPKSHGEDSLNQSAEYPKGYRILWWGLGLLWLIDGLLQAQPPMATSMFVDMDVATNVSSQPHWLIVLLGAGIQAWTSHQIASAIFAVLIQIFIGMAILLGYRRRLGRIGLYVSLIWSIPVWIYGEGLGNLFASGASWLTGTPGAVVFYILGAIWLLLPPRYWQSGQVGRWTRYIMAGIWLLLAVFQALPGSGYWSSTGLYNIFRLNTLMPQPGILLAPIVWMMHQSRLHPVFYNGIMVAIMAYMGLAMLFKKTGKTFWIASVAWLLASWWLGQDFGIVGGVGTDPQSAPLALLFMLGGWHYASQIETISSKRMRTGVRSTNLTTLGIASTGVVTALFLVLGFAIPQVVVAQGDKPAPVVHSRVVKKTSPDSSGHPVSSRKLMHSPKWMQYNASRHQVDLLLKASVNQFGSLAFDGYANGFLTITIPTGWTVDASFVNEQVILKNSAMIVPFSQLRHGGPFTPAFNGANSPNPTQGVGHGVFQHFHFVASHSGRYAVVSAVPDGQATSGMWDYIIVKNVPKPTVQIK
;
A
#
# COMPACT_ATOMS: atom_id res chain seq x y z
N MET A 1 19.05 4.75 -22.23
CA MET A 1 18.23 4.67 -21.01
C MET A 1 18.53 5.92 -20.19
N PRO A 2 17.62 6.91 -20.07
CA PRO A 2 18.01 8.22 -19.53
C PRO A 2 17.35 8.61 -18.18
N TYR A 3 16.88 7.67 -17.35
CA TYR A 3 16.28 8.01 -16.05
C TYR A 3 16.79 7.08 -14.96
N SER A 4 17.97 7.38 -14.41
CA SER A 4 18.41 6.78 -13.16
C SER A 4 17.77 7.56 -12.02
N LEU A 5 17.05 6.89 -11.11
CA LEU A 5 16.50 7.55 -9.90
C LEU A 5 17.59 8.24 -9.08
N LEU A 6 18.84 7.77 -9.19
CA LEU A 6 20.02 8.35 -8.55
C LEU A 6 20.26 9.81 -8.94
N ASP A 7 19.94 10.20 -10.18
CA ASP A 7 20.20 11.56 -10.68
C ASP A 7 19.29 12.61 -9.99
N HIS A 8 18.24 12.15 -9.31
CA HIS A 8 17.28 12.98 -8.60
C HIS A 8 17.47 12.99 -7.08
N ILE A 9 18.43 12.22 -6.55
CA ILE A 9 18.70 12.13 -5.12
C ILE A 9 19.82 13.10 -4.75
N ASN A 10 19.60 13.90 -3.70
CA ASN A 10 20.64 14.77 -3.18
C ASN A 10 21.85 13.93 -2.71
N PRO A 11 23.08 14.19 -3.21
CA PRO A 11 24.27 13.40 -2.87
C PRO A 11 24.60 13.43 -1.38
N VAL A 12 24.24 14.51 -0.67
CA VAL A 12 24.40 14.62 0.79
C VAL A 12 23.49 13.63 1.51
N THR A 13 22.23 13.51 1.10
CA THR A 13 21.28 12.54 1.67
C THR A 13 21.78 11.11 1.49
N LEU A 14 22.28 10.79 0.29
CA LEU A 14 22.85 9.48 -0.02
C LEU A 14 24.08 9.16 0.84
N HIS A 15 24.99 10.14 0.98
CA HIS A 15 26.18 9.99 1.79
C HIS A 15 25.83 9.77 3.27
N VAL A 16 24.95 10.61 3.83
CA VAL A 16 24.49 10.47 5.22
C VAL A 16 23.83 9.11 5.44
N PHE A 17 22.96 8.67 4.54
CA PHE A 17 22.28 7.37 4.66
C PHE A 17 23.28 6.21 4.73
N TYR A 18 24.20 6.07 3.78
CA TYR A 18 25.13 4.94 3.76
C TYR A 18 26.19 5.01 4.84
N VAL A 19 26.68 6.21 5.18
CA VAL A 19 27.64 6.37 6.28
C VAL A 19 26.99 6.03 7.61
N SER A 20 25.79 6.54 7.88
CA SER A 20 25.06 6.21 9.11
C SER A 20 24.69 4.73 9.17
N LEU A 21 24.24 4.13 8.06
CA LEU A 21 23.97 2.69 8.01
C LEU A 21 25.23 1.88 8.34
N PHE A 22 26.37 2.23 7.75
CA PHE A 22 27.66 1.58 8.00
C PHE A 22 28.10 1.75 9.47
N GLN A 23 28.03 2.96 10.02
CA GLN A 23 28.41 3.26 11.40
C GLN A 23 27.55 2.49 12.40
N VAL A 24 26.21 2.53 12.25
CA VAL A 24 25.28 1.83 13.15
C VAL A 24 25.49 0.31 13.05
N THR A 25 25.65 -0.22 11.83
CA THR A 25 25.96 -1.65 11.63
C THR A 25 27.28 -2.02 12.30
N GLY A 26 28.32 -1.20 12.14
CA GLY A 26 29.61 -1.39 12.79
C GLY A 26 29.52 -1.40 14.31
N VAL A 27 28.78 -0.46 14.92
CA VAL A 27 28.53 -0.41 16.37
C VAL A 27 27.78 -1.67 16.83
N LEU A 28 26.73 -2.09 16.13
CA LEU A 28 25.99 -3.30 16.48
C LEU A 28 26.86 -4.56 16.39
N LEU A 29 27.68 -4.69 15.36
CA LEU A 29 28.63 -5.80 15.22
C LEU A 29 29.68 -5.80 16.33
N LEU A 30 30.22 -4.62 16.69
CA LEU A 30 31.15 -4.49 17.80
C LEU A 30 30.50 -4.89 19.14
N LEU A 31 29.25 -4.47 19.40
CA LEU A 31 28.53 -4.87 20.61
C LEU A 31 28.29 -6.38 20.66
N VAL A 32 27.95 -7.01 19.53
CA VAL A 32 27.81 -8.46 19.43
C VAL A 32 29.14 -9.16 19.69
N LEU A 33 30.24 -8.67 19.10
CA LEU A 33 31.58 -9.23 19.32
C LEU A 33 32.05 -9.07 20.77
N LEU A 34 31.83 -7.90 21.37
CA LEU A 34 32.16 -7.62 22.78
C LEU A 34 31.33 -8.51 23.71
N GLY A 35 30.02 -8.65 23.47
CA GLY A 35 29.16 -9.55 24.24
C GLY A 35 29.56 -11.02 24.10
N TRP A 36 29.92 -11.45 22.89
CA TRP A 36 30.44 -12.79 22.63
C TRP A 36 31.80 -13.02 23.32
N PHE A 37 32.71 -12.05 23.27
CA PHE A 37 33.99 -12.13 23.95
C PHE A 37 33.84 -12.13 25.47
N TRP A 38 32.96 -11.29 26.01
CA TRP A 38 32.64 -11.21 27.44
C TRP A 38 32.07 -12.52 27.96
N THR A 39 31.08 -13.09 27.28
CA THR A 39 30.53 -14.40 27.65
C THR A 39 31.60 -15.48 27.61
N ARG A 40 32.43 -15.51 26.56
CA ARG A 40 33.56 -16.47 26.45
C ARG A 40 34.61 -16.27 27.54
N MET A 41 34.90 -15.04 27.95
CA MET A 41 35.78 -14.75 29.08
C MET A 41 35.17 -15.22 30.40
N GLN A 42 33.89 -14.93 30.66
CA GLN A 42 33.19 -15.43 31.85
C GLN A 42 33.23 -16.97 31.93
N TYR A 43 33.05 -17.66 30.81
CA TYR A 43 33.20 -19.13 30.76
C TYR A 43 34.63 -19.60 31.07
N ARG A 44 35.66 -18.91 30.55
CA ARG A 44 37.07 -19.24 30.85
C ARG A 44 37.43 -19.00 32.31
N VAL A 45 36.91 -17.94 32.92
CA VAL A 45 37.19 -17.56 34.32
C VAL A 45 36.44 -18.44 35.30
N ASN A 46 35.19 -18.81 35.01
CA ASN A 46 34.34 -19.58 35.93
C ASN A 46 34.56 -21.10 35.86
N GLY A 47 35.48 -21.61 35.02
CA GLY A 47 35.87 -23.03 34.97
C GLY A 47 34.77 -24.01 34.53
N GLU A 48 33.54 -23.55 34.33
CA GLU A 48 32.45 -24.34 33.77
C GLU A 48 32.60 -24.39 32.25
N SER A 49 33.19 -25.48 31.75
CA SER A 49 32.82 -25.93 30.42
C SER A 49 31.29 -26.06 30.40
N PRO A 50 30.60 -25.69 29.30
CA PRO A 50 29.20 -26.01 29.20
C PRO A 50 29.10 -27.53 29.26
N LYS A 51 28.77 -28.06 30.44
CA LYS A 51 28.24 -29.41 30.56
C LYS A 51 27.09 -29.44 29.56
N SER A 52 27.19 -30.31 28.57
CA SER A 52 26.14 -30.68 27.63
C SER A 52 24.95 -31.36 28.34
N HIS A 53 24.63 -30.93 29.56
CA HIS A 53 23.47 -31.34 30.32
C HIS A 53 22.22 -30.77 29.64
N GLY A 54 21.72 -31.51 28.65
CA GLY A 54 20.36 -31.37 28.13
C GLY A 54 20.22 -31.08 26.65
N GLU A 55 21.29 -30.80 25.89
CA GLU A 55 21.16 -30.59 24.43
C GLU A 55 21.13 -31.91 23.63
N ASP A 56 21.71 -33.00 24.15
CA ASP A 56 21.65 -34.32 23.49
C ASP A 56 20.34 -35.09 23.79
N SER A 57 19.61 -34.78 24.87
CA SER A 57 18.34 -35.45 25.19
C SER A 57 17.11 -34.85 24.50
N LEU A 58 17.25 -33.69 23.84
CA LEU A 58 16.22 -33.09 22.97
C LEU A 58 16.40 -33.44 21.48
N ASN A 59 17.47 -34.18 21.13
CA ASN A 59 17.75 -34.58 19.75
C ASN A 59 16.99 -35.83 19.28
N GLN A 60 16.19 -36.48 20.13
CA GLN A 60 15.07 -37.31 19.66
C GLN A 60 13.83 -36.47 19.32
N SER A 61 14.05 -35.28 18.76
CA SER A 61 12.97 -34.38 18.44
C SER A 61 12.26 -34.86 17.19
N ALA A 62 11.04 -35.37 17.40
CA ALA A 62 9.92 -35.42 16.47
C ALA A 62 10.26 -34.78 15.10
N GLU A 63 10.58 -35.62 14.11
CA GLU A 63 11.02 -35.16 12.80
C GLU A 63 9.92 -34.31 12.15
N TYR A 64 10.25 -33.08 11.76
CA TYR A 64 9.32 -32.20 11.07
C TYR A 64 9.27 -32.58 9.58
N PRO A 65 8.10 -32.42 8.90
CA PRO A 65 8.00 -32.60 7.46
C PRO A 65 9.00 -31.72 6.69
N LYS A 66 9.33 -32.14 5.47
CA LYS A 66 10.06 -31.31 4.49
C LYS A 66 9.46 -29.90 4.34
N GLY A 67 8.14 -29.77 4.46
CA GLY A 67 7.43 -28.48 4.38
C GLY A 67 7.86 -27.46 5.43
N TYR A 68 8.14 -27.92 6.67
CA TYR A 68 8.66 -27.04 7.73
C TYR A 68 10.02 -26.45 7.33
N ARG A 69 10.92 -27.28 6.77
CA ARG A 69 12.25 -26.85 6.33
C ARG A 69 12.14 -25.83 5.19
N ILE A 70 11.30 -26.10 4.20
CA ILE A 70 11.10 -25.21 3.06
C ILE A 70 10.60 -23.84 3.53
N LEU A 71 9.58 -23.84 4.40
CA LEU A 71 9.03 -22.60 4.94
C LEU A 71 10.05 -21.86 5.81
N TRP A 72 10.82 -22.56 6.64
CA TRP A 72 11.86 -21.95 7.49
C TRP A 72 12.93 -21.24 6.68
N TRP A 73 13.54 -21.94 5.72
CA TRP A 73 14.63 -21.38 4.92
C TRP A 73 14.12 -20.32 3.95
N GLY A 74 12.94 -20.54 3.34
CA GLY A 74 12.32 -19.56 2.45
C GLY A 74 11.99 -18.26 3.18
N LEU A 75 11.36 -18.32 4.36
CA LEU A 75 10.98 -17.13 5.12
C LEU A 75 12.21 -16.35 5.59
N GLY A 76 13.25 -17.04 6.07
CA GLY A 76 14.50 -16.40 6.48
C GLY A 76 15.26 -15.76 5.30
N LEU A 77 15.27 -16.41 4.14
CA LEU A 77 15.90 -15.87 2.94
C LEU A 77 15.16 -14.64 2.42
N LEU A 78 13.83 -14.68 2.40
CA LEU A 78 13.00 -13.57 1.94
C LEU A 78 13.18 -12.33 2.84
N TRP A 79 13.11 -12.45 4.17
CA TRP A 79 13.42 -11.33 5.06
C TRP A 79 14.83 -10.74 4.87
N LEU A 80 15.81 -11.59 4.54
CA LEU A 80 17.15 -11.12 4.24
C LEU A 80 17.20 -10.35 2.92
N ILE A 81 16.49 -10.82 1.89
CA ILE A 81 16.36 -10.12 0.60
C ILE A 81 15.65 -8.79 0.80
N ASP A 82 14.55 -8.75 1.55
CA ASP A 82 13.82 -7.52 1.86
C ASP A 82 14.74 -6.49 2.52
N GLY A 83 15.53 -6.91 3.52
CA GLY A 83 16.48 -6.02 4.19
C GLY A 83 17.56 -5.46 3.25
N LEU A 84 17.99 -6.24 2.25
CA LEU A 84 18.92 -5.77 1.21
C LEU A 84 18.23 -4.83 0.21
N LEU A 85 16.98 -5.11 -0.16
CA LEU A 85 16.16 -4.23 -0.98
C LEU A 85 15.89 -2.89 -0.27
N GLN A 86 15.70 -2.91 1.04
CA GLN A 86 15.49 -1.69 1.83
C GLN A 86 16.75 -0.80 1.90
N ALA A 87 17.93 -1.32 1.53
CA ALA A 87 19.18 -0.54 1.46
C ALA A 87 19.34 0.23 0.14
N GLN A 88 18.31 0.24 -0.71
CA GLN A 88 18.29 1.00 -1.96
C GLN A 88 18.35 2.52 -1.71
N PRO A 89 19.03 3.29 -2.58
CA PRO A 89 19.18 4.75 -2.46
C PRO A 89 17.88 5.54 -2.19
N PRO A 90 16.76 5.29 -2.89
CA PRO A 90 15.57 6.12 -2.72
C PRO A 90 14.86 5.91 -1.37
N MET A 91 15.17 4.82 -0.64
CA MET A 91 14.52 4.45 0.63
C MET A 91 14.70 5.50 1.73
N ALA A 92 15.78 6.29 1.65
CA ALA A 92 16.09 7.36 2.58
C ALA A 92 15.50 8.73 2.18
N THR A 93 14.64 8.77 1.17
CA THR A 93 14.05 10.01 0.60
C THR A 93 12.52 9.95 0.58
N SER A 94 11.87 11.05 0.20
CA SER A 94 10.40 11.04 -0.03
C SER A 94 9.99 10.13 -1.19
N MET A 95 10.90 9.80 -2.12
CA MET A 95 10.59 8.98 -3.29
C MET A 95 10.04 7.60 -2.90
N PHE A 96 10.53 6.99 -1.81
CA PHE A 96 9.96 5.75 -1.30
C PHE A 96 8.49 5.91 -0.90
N VAL A 97 8.18 6.99 -0.17
CA VAL A 97 6.81 7.27 0.24
C VAL A 97 5.95 7.56 -0.98
N ASP A 98 6.45 8.35 -1.93
CA ASP A 98 5.69 8.80 -3.10
C ASP A 98 5.41 7.67 -4.10
N MET A 99 6.36 6.73 -4.24
CA MET A 99 6.30 5.67 -5.26
C MET A 99 5.75 4.35 -4.74
N ASP A 100 5.91 4.04 -3.45
CA ASP A 100 5.48 2.77 -2.86
C ASP A 100 4.29 2.98 -1.93
N VAL A 101 4.50 3.67 -0.80
CA VAL A 101 3.51 3.80 0.28
C VAL A 101 2.26 4.60 -0.12
N ALA A 102 2.46 5.72 -0.82
CA ALA A 102 1.41 6.63 -1.29
C ALA A 102 0.38 5.94 -2.19
N THR A 103 0.84 4.98 -2.99
CA THR A 103 -0.03 4.24 -3.92
C THR A 103 -1.10 3.44 -3.17
N ASN A 104 -0.78 2.97 -1.96
CA ASN A 104 -1.67 2.20 -1.08
C ASN A 104 -2.71 3.05 -0.34
N VAL A 105 -2.64 4.38 -0.44
CA VAL A 105 -3.63 5.32 0.14
C VAL A 105 -4.83 5.53 -0.79
N SER A 106 -4.61 5.37 -2.09
CA SER A 106 -5.64 5.61 -3.10
C SER A 106 -6.83 4.67 -2.91
N SER A 107 -8.05 5.18 -3.13
CA SER A 107 -9.28 4.38 -3.09
C SER A 107 -9.62 3.72 -1.75
N GLN A 108 -8.97 4.12 -0.64
CA GLN A 108 -9.21 3.59 0.70
C GLN A 108 -10.38 4.30 1.41
N PRO A 109 -11.03 3.66 2.40
CA PRO A 109 -12.01 4.33 3.24
C PRO A 109 -11.34 5.40 4.13
N HIS A 110 -12.08 6.48 4.43
CA HIS A 110 -11.52 7.65 5.11
C HIS A 110 -10.82 7.34 6.45
N TRP A 111 -11.38 6.44 7.26
CA TRP A 111 -10.76 6.06 8.54
C TRP A 111 -9.37 5.44 8.36
N LEU A 112 -9.17 4.68 7.28
CA LEU A 112 -7.90 4.05 6.97
C LEU A 112 -6.93 5.07 6.41
N ILE A 113 -7.37 6.00 5.55
CA ILE A 113 -6.53 7.11 5.07
C ILE A 113 -5.94 7.90 6.24
N VAL A 114 -6.74 8.21 7.26
CA VAL A 114 -6.26 8.92 8.47
C VAL A 114 -5.20 8.09 9.21
N LEU A 115 -5.41 6.79 9.34
CA LEU A 115 -4.44 5.88 9.97
C LEU A 115 -3.13 5.79 9.16
N LEU A 116 -3.22 5.61 7.84
CA LEU A 116 -2.06 5.56 6.94
C LEU A 116 -1.28 6.87 6.95
N GLY A 117 -1.97 8.01 6.96
CA GLY A 117 -1.35 9.32 7.07
C GLY A 117 -0.50 9.50 8.33
N ALA A 118 -0.93 8.95 9.47
CA ALA A 118 -0.13 8.97 10.69
C ALA A 118 1.18 8.17 10.55
N GLY A 119 1.13 7.01 9.87
CA GLY A 119 2.31 6.20 9.57
C GLY A 119 3.27 6.88 8.60
N ILE A 120 2.73 7.48 7.53
CA ILE A 120 3.50 8.27 6.55
C ILE A 120 4.17 9.46 7.25
N GLN A 121 3.46 10.17 8.13
CA GLN A 121 4.02 11.27 8.90
C GLN A 121 5.15 10.80 9.84
N ALA A 122 4.94 9.69 10.56
CA ALA A 122 5.96 9.12 11.43
C ALA A 122 7.22 8.76 10.63
N TRP A 123 7.06 8.14 9.46
CA TRP A 123 8.17 7.80 8.57
C TRP A 123 8.89 9.03 8.02
N THR A 124 8.13 9.99 7.49
CA THR A 124 8.68 11.20 6.85
C THR A 124 9.31 12.17 7.83
N SER A 125 8.95 12.12 9.11
CA SER A 125 9.58 12.95 10.14
C SER A 125 11.07 12.63 10.33
N HIS A 126 11.49 11.37 10.08
CA HIS A 126 12.86 10.90 10.26
C HIS A 126 13.28 9.90 9.16
N GLN A 127 13.06 10.24 7.88
CA GLN A 127 13.21 9.33 6.73
C GLN A 127 14.49 8.48 6.74
N ILE A 128 15.66 9.12 6.94
CA ILE A 128 16.95 8.42 6.93
C ILE A 128 17.03 7.40 8.07
N ALA A 129 16.62 7.79 9.29
CA ALA A 129 16.67 6.91 10.45
C ALA A 129 15.67 5.75 10.31
N SER A 130 14.46 6.02 9.80
CA SER A 130 13.45 5.00 9.52
C SER A 130 13.92 3.99 8.48
N ALA A 131 14.56 4.45 7.40
CA ALA A 131 15.15 3.58 6.38
C ALA A 131 16.26 2.68 6.96
N ILE A 132 17.19 3.25 7.74
CA ILE A 132 18.26 2.49 8.41
C ILE A 132 17.66 1.45 9.35
N PHE A 133 16.66 1.84 10.16
CA PHE A 133 16.00 0.91 11.07
C PHE A 133 15.34 -0.25 10.33
N ALA A 134 14.64 0.03 9.23
CA ALA A 134 14.00 -0.99 8.41
C ALA A 134 15.03 -1.97 7.79
N VAL A 135 16.17 -1.49 7.29
CA VAL A 135 17.26 -2.36 6.83
C VAL A 135 17.74 -3.29 7.95
N LEU A 136 18.07 -2.71 9.12
CA LEU A 136 18.67 -3.45 10.22
C LEU A 136 17.72 -4.50 10.81
N ILE A 137 16.45 -4.16 10.99
CA ILE A 137 15.48 -5.09 11.57
C ILE A 137 15.19 -6.26 10.63
N GLN A 138 15.08 -6.01 9.32
CA GLN A 138 14.80 -7.05 8.33
C GLN A 138 16.00 -8.00 8.14
N ILE A 139 17.23 -7.45 8.04
CA ILE A 139 18.46 -8.25 8.01
C ILE A 139 18.59 -9.08 9.31
N PHE A 140 18.31 -8.48 10.46
CA PHE A 140 18.32 -9.20 11.73
C PHE A 140 17.32 -10.36 11.74
N ILE A 141 16.07 -10.13 11.32
CA ILE A 141 15.04 -11.18 11.24
C ILE A 141 15.52 -12.31 10.33
N GLY A 142 15.95 -11.99 9.10
CA GLY A 142 16.41 -12.97 8.12
C GLY A 142 17.58 -13.79 8.67
N MET A 143 18.62 -13.14 9.18
CA MET A 143 19.80 -13.81 9.75
C MET A 143 19.48 -14.61 11.00
N ALA A 144 18.61 -14.12 11.89
CA ALA A 144 18.22 -14.83 13.09
C ALA A 144 17.47 -16.13 12.76
N ILE A 145 16.58 -16.10 11.75
CA ILE A 145 15.88 -17.30 11.27
C ILE A 145 16.88 -18.27 10.61
N LEU A 146 17.73 -17.79 9.69
CA LEU A 146 18.67 -18.63 8.93
C LEU A 146 19.73 -19.29 9.85
N LEU A 147 20.38 -18.52 10.72
CA LEU A 147 21.43 -19.03 11.61
C LEU A 147 20.85 -19.76 12.84
N GLY A 148 19.62 -19.43 13.21
CA GLY A 148 18.95 -19.93 14.41
C GLY A 148 18.07 -21.16 14.17
N TYR A 149 18.35 -21.99 13.16
CA TYR A 149 17.51 -23.14 12.81
C TYR A 149 17.14 -23.98 14.04
N ARG A 150 15.85 -23.97 14.41
CA ARG A 150 15.26 -24.64 15.59
C ARG A 150 15.86 -24.26 16.95
N ARG A 151 16.72 -23.23 17.01
CA ARG A 151 17.35 -22.70 18.22
C ARG A 151 16.57 -21.50 18.76
N ARG A 152 16.92 -21.04 19.95
CA ARG A 152 16.31 -19.85 20.59
C ARG A 152 16.40 -18.61 19.70
N LEU A 153 17.53 -18.39 19.04
CA LEU A 153 17.74 -17.27 18.11
C LEU A 153 16.71 -17.25 16.97
N GLY A 154 16.44 -18.40 16.35
CA GLY A 154 15.45 -18.49 15.27
C GLY A 154 14.04 -18.22 15.77
N ARG A 155 13.69 -18.68 16.98
CA ARG A 155 12.40 -18.35 17.60
C ARG A 155 12.27 -16.86 17.89
N ILE A 156 13.33 -16.22 18.39
CA ILE A 156 13.37 -14.76 18.58
C ILE A 156 13.16 -14.07 17.23
N GLY A 157 13.88 -14.48 16.18
CA GLY A 157 13.71 -13.97 14.82
C GLY A 157 12.27 -14.08 14.32
N LEU A 158 11.58 -15.21 14.57
CA LEU A 158 10.17 -15.39 14.21
C LEU A 158 9.21 -14.49 14.99
N TYR A 159 9.44 -14.27 16.30
CA TYR A 159 8.62 -13.32 17.07
C TYR A 159 8.84 -11.88 16.62
N VAL A 160 10.10 -11.50 16.38
CA VAL A 160 10.43 -10.17 15.86
C VAL A 160 9.83 -9.99 14.45
N SER A 161 9.86 -11.02 13.61
CA SER A 161 9.16 -11.03 12.32
C SER A 161 7.67 -10.74 12.47
N LEU A 162 6.97 -11.39 13.42
CA LEU A 162 5.55 -11.12 13.66
C LEU A 162 5.29 -9.69 14.10
N ILE A 163 6.09 -9.19 15.04
CA ILE A 163 5.92 -7.83 15.58
C ILE A 163 6.20 -6.79 14.48
N TRP A 164 7.25 -6.99 13.69
CA TRP A 164 7.62 -6.09 12.60
C TRP A 164 6.65 -6.13 11.42
N SER A 165 6.04 -7.29 11.15
CA SER A 165 5.04 -7.43 10.09
C SER A 165 3.80 -6.57 10.32
N ILE A 166 3.40 -6.32 11.57
CA ILE A 166 2.18 -5.56 11.87
C ILE A 166 2.23 -4.13 11.30
N PRO A 167 3.23 -3.28 11.65
CA PRO A 167 3.32 -1.93 11.09
C PRO A 167 3.57 -1.93 9.57
N VAL A 168 4.31 -2.90 9.02
CA VAL A 168 4.50 -2.98 7.55
C VAL A 168 3.18 -3.28 6.85
N TRP A 169 2.39 -4.24 7.34
CA TRP A 169 1.09 -4.57 6.74
C TRP A 169 0.09 -3.41 6.84
N ILE A 170 0.06 -2.72 7.98
CA ILE A 170 -0.84 -1.58 8.19
C ILE A 170 -0.39 -0.39 7.36
N TYR A 171 0.81 0.13 7.62
CA TYR A 171 1.26 1.43 7.10
C TYR A 171 1.98 1.34 5.75
N GLY A 172 2.71 0.25 5.51
CA GLY A 172 3.41 0.03 4.24
C GLY A 172 2.46 -0.45 3.15
N GLU A 173 1.69 -1.50 3.43
CA GLU A 173 0.82 -2.16 2.44
C GLU A 173 -0.64 -1.69 2.44
N GLY A 174 -1.02 -0.75 3.31
CA GLY A 174 -2.41 -0.26 3.38
C GLY A 174 -3.43 -1.34 3.73
N LEU A 175 -3.08 -2.26 4.66
CA LEU A 175 -3.81 -3.51 4.94
C LEU A 175 -3.94 -4.40 3.69
N GLY A 176 -2.90 -4.40 2.84
CA GLY A 176 -2.86 -5.14 1.58
C GLY A 176 -3.93 -4.72 0.58
N ASN A 177 -4.40 -3.48 0.66
CA ASN A 177 -5.48 -2.93 -0.15
C ASN A 177 -6.82 -3.71 -0.05
N LEU A 178 -7.04 -4.46 1.04
CA LEU A 178 -8.28 -5.23 1.25
C LEU A 178 -9.55 -4.37 1.29
N PHE A 179 -9.41 -3.09 1.66
CA PHE A 179 -10.52 -2.13 1.75
C PHE A 179 -10.56 -1.15 0.58
N ALA A 180 -9.61 -1.23 -0.34
CA ALA A 180 -9.55 -0.32 -1.48
C ALA A 180 -10.64 -0.68 -2.51
N SER A 181 -11.22 0.34 -3.16
CA SER A 181 -12.09 0.09 -4.32
C SER A 181 -11.24 -0.46 -5.47
N GLY A 182 -11.43 -1.75 -5.78
CA GLY A 182 -10.56 -2.50 -6.69
C GLY A 182 -9.44 -3.27 -5.99
N ALA A 183 -9.71 -3.91 -4.85
CA ALA A 183 -8.82 -4.91 -4.28
C ALA A 183 -8.64 -6.10 -5.26
N SER A 184 -7.40 -6.48 -5.58
CA SER A 184 -7.10 -7.54 -6.55
C SER A 184 -5.83 -8.31 -6.21
N TRP A 185 -5.82 -9.60 -6.57
CA TRP A 185 -4.58 -10.39 -6.55
C TRP A 185 -3.48 -9.77 -7.43
N LEU A 186 -3.86 -9.14 -8.55
CA LEU A 186 -2.90 -8.54 -9.47
C LEU A 186 -2.15 -7.36 -8.84
N THR A 187 -2.78 -6.64 -7.92
CA THR A 187 -2.17 -5.55 -7.14
C THR A 187 -1.55 -6.04 -5.83
N GLY A 188 -1.45 -7.36 -5.64
CA GLY A 188 -0.82 -7.96 -4.46
C GLY A 188 -1.69 -8.07 -3.22
N THR A 189 -3.02 -7.91 -3.29
CA THR A 189 -3.93 -8.19 -2.16
C THR A 189 -3.88 -9.68 -1.77
N PRO A 190 -3.82 -10.08 -0.48
CA PRO A 190 -4.03 -9.29 0.75
C PRO A 190 -2.78 -8.66 1.37
N GLY A 191 -1.71 -8.50 0.59
CA GLY A 191 -0.40 -8.05 1.04
C GLY A 191 0.56 -9.22 1.22
N ALA A 192 1.82 -9.01 0.84
CA ALA A 192 2.91 -9.96 1.01
C ALA A 192 3.09 -10.31 2.49
N VAL A 193 2.95 -9.31 3.36
CA VAL A 193 3.15 -9.42 4.81
C VAL A 193 2.20 -10.40 5.48
N VAL A 194 0.99 -10.60 4.94
CA VAL A 194 0.07 -11.63 5.46
C VAL A 194 0.71 -13.02 5.39
N PHE A 195 1.44 -13.32 4.31
CA PHE A 195 2.12 -14.61 4.16
C PHE A 195 3.36 -14.72 5.05
N TYR A 196 4.06 -13.61 5.33
CA TYR A 196 5.10 -13.59 6.36
C TYR A 196 4.55 -13.91 7.74
N ILE A 197 3.43 -13.28 8.14
CA ILE A 197 2.76 -13.51 9.42
C ILE A 197 2.32 -14.97 9.53
N LEU A 198 1.61 -15.48 8.53
CA LEU A 198 1.13 -16.87 8.54
C LEU A 198 2.30 -17.87 8.56
N GLY A 199 3.36 -17.60 7.81
CA GLY A 199 4.58 -18.39 7.80
C GLY A 199 5.25 -18.44 9.18
N ALA A 200 5.41 -17.29 9.82
CA ALA A 200 6.00 -17.20 11.15
C ALA A 200 5.14 -17.91 12.22
N ILE A 201 3.81 -17.76 12.17
CA ILE A 201 2.88 -18.49 13.06
C ILE A 201 3.08 -20.00 12.88
N TRP A 202 3.09 -20.51 11.64
CA TRP A 202 3.29 -21.94 11.38
C TRP A 202 4.62 -22.47 11.90
N LEU A 203 5.70 -21.71 11.78
CA LEU A 203 7.02 -22.12 12.28
C LEU A 203 7.13 -22.06 13.81
N LEU A 204 6.33 -21.22 14.47
CA LEU A 204 6.24 -21.17 15.94
C LEU A 204 5.34 -22.25 16.53
N LEU A 205 4.51 -22.93 15.73
CA LEU A 205 3.64 -23.99 16.23
C LEU A 205 4.42 -25.21 16.73
N PRO A 206 3.94 -25.86 17.81
CA PRO A 206 4.51 -27.13 18.28
C PRO A 206 4.52 -28.25 17.21
N PRO A 207 5.49 -29.20 17.27
CA PRO A 207 5.65 -30.26 16.26
C PRO A 207 4.40 -31.10 16.01
N ARG A 208 3.57 -31.32 17.04
CA ARG A 208 2.32 -32.08 16.96
C ARG A 208 1.36 -31.61 15.85
N TYR A 209 1.34 -30.32 15.52
CA TYR A 209 0.46 -29.78 14.49
C TYR A 209 0.96 -30.08 13.08
N TRP A 210 2.28 -30.12 12.91
CA TRP A 210 2.92 -30.53 11.66
C TRP A 210 2.79 -32.04 11.43
N GLN A 211 3.01 -32.83 12.48
CA GLN A 211 2.93 -34.31 12.42
C GLN A 211 1.52 -34.85 12.29
N SER A 212 0.50 -34.09 12.71
CA SER A 212 -0.91 -34.46 12.48
C SER A 212 -1.45 -33.98 11.13
N GLY A 213 -0.63 -33.29 10.32
CA GLY A 213 -1.06 -32.68 9.06
C GLY A 213 -2.07 -31.52 9.24
N GLN A 214 -2.24 -31.00 10.46
CA GLN A 214 -3.16 -29.88 10.73
C GLN A 214 -2.73 -28.61 10.00
N VAL A 215 -1.43 -28.30 9.99
CA VAL A 215 -0.87 -27.16 9.23
C VAL A 215 -1.22 -27.30 7.75
N GLY A 216 -1.15 -28.52 7.21
CA GLY A 216 -1.59 -28.87 5.85
C GLY A 216 -3.03 -28.48 5.58
N ARG A 217 -3.94 -28.88 6.47
CA ARG A 217 -5.37 -28.59 6.36
C ARG A 217 -5.68 -27.12 6.50
N TRP A 218 -5.10 -26.44 7.48
CA TRP A 218 -5.34 -25.01 7.73
C TRP A 218 -4.82 -24.14 6.58
N THR A 219 -3.60 -24.38 6.11
CA THR A 219 -3.03 -23.69 4.94
C THR A 219 -3.93 -23.84 3.72
N ARG A 220 -4.45 -25.05 3.47
CA ARG A 220 -5.39 -25.29 2.36
C ARG A 220 -6.67 -24.46 2.49
N TYR A 221 -7.28 -24.42 3.68
CA TYR A 221 -8.52 -23.66 3.87
C TYR A 221 -8.31 -22.15 3.82
N ILE A 222 -7.21 -21.65 4.41
CA ILE A 222 -6.85 -20.23 4.35
C ILE A 222 -6.64 -19.79 2.90
N MET A 223 -5.84 -20.54 2.15
CA MET A 223 -5.60 -20.23 0.74
C MET A 223 -6.87 -20.38 -0.11
N ALA A 224 -7.73 -21.38 0.16
CA ALA A 224 -9.01 -21.49 -0.50
C ALA A 224 -9.89 -20.24 -0.24
N GLY A 225 -9.93 -19.77 1.01
CA GLY A 225 -10.63 -18.56 1.40
C GLY A 225 -10.09 -17.32 0.69
N ILE A 226 -8.78 -17.13 0.65
CA ILE A 226 -8.13 -16.02 -0.07
C ILE A 226 -8.50 -16.06 -1.56
N TRP A 227 -8.36 -17.20 -2.22
CA TRP A 227 -8.67 -17.31 -3.65
C TRP A 227 -10.15 -17.03 -3.97
N LEU A 228 -11.07 -17.55 -3.15
CA LEU A 228 -12.49 -17.29 -3.34
C LEU A 228 -12.87 -15.83 -3.05
N LEU A 229 -12.29 -15.24 -2.01
CA LEU A 229 -12.50 -13.83 -1.68
C LEU A 229 -12.02 -12.92 -2.82
N LEU A 230 -10.82 -13.17 -3.34
CA LEU A 230 -10.25 -12.38 -4.44
C LEU A 230 -10.96 -12.64 -5.76
N ALA A 231 -11.48 -13.85 -6.01
CA ALA A 231 -12.36 -14.11 -7.14
C ALA A 231 -13.64 -13.28 -7.08
N VAL A 232 -14.24 -13.16 -5.89
CA VAL A 232 -15.42 -12.30 -5.67
C VAL A 232 -15.05 -10.84 -5.88
N PHE A 233 -13.99 -10.32 -5.25
CA PHE A 233 -13.55 -8.93 -5.40
C PHE A 233 -13.26 -8.58 -6.86
N GLN A 234 -12.60 -9.47 -7.60
CA GLN A 234 -12.32 -9.29 -9.02
C GLN A 234 -13.58 -9.32 -9.89
N ALA A 235 -14.60 -10.08 -9.49
CA ALA A 235 -15.85 -10.23 -10.23
C ALA A 235 -16.88 -9.14 -9.96
N LEU A 236 -16.79 -8.42 -8.84
CA LEU A 236 -17.76 -7.37 -8.50
C LEU A 236 -17.77 -6.26 -9.57
N PRO A 237 -18.96 -5.87 -10.08
CA PRO A 237 -19.07 -4.76 -11.04
C PRO A 237 -18.48 -3.45 -10.51
N GLY A 238 -18.64 -3.20 -9.21
CA GLY A 238 -18.10 -2.02 -8.52
C GLY A 238 -16.57 -1.94 -8.51
N SER A 239 -15.86 -3.04 -8.76
CA SER A 239 -14.39 -3.05 -8.87
C SER A 239 -13.90 -2.49 -10.22
N GLY A 240 -14.80 -2.29 -11.19
CA GLY A 240 -14.48 -1.64 -12.48
C GLY A 240 -13.74 -2.50 -13.50
N TYR A 241 -13.33 -3.73 -13.17
CA TYR A 241 -12.50 -4.59 -14.03
C TYR A 241 -13.17 -5.13 -15.29
N TRP A 242 -14.50 -5.04 -15.39
CA TRP A 242 -15.24 -5.39 -16.59
C TRP A 242 -15.22 -4.27 -17.66
N SER A 243 -14.69 -3.09 -17.32
CA SER A 243 -14.55 -1.96 -18.24
C SER A 243 -13.19 -1.96 -18.94
N SER A 244 -13.08 -1.24 -20.05
CA SER A 244 -11.84 -1.09 -20.82
C SER A 244 -10.73 -0.35 -20.07
N THR A 245 -11.03 0.29 -18.94
CA THR A 245 -10.06 1.07 -18.15
C THR A 245 -9.63 0.35 -16.87
N GLY A 246 -10.47 -0.52 -16.28
CA GLY A 246 -10.18 -1.17 -15.00
C GLY A 246 -8.88 -1.96 -14.98
N LEU A 247 -8.84 -3.09 -15.70
CA LEU A 247 -7.62 -3.91 -15.81
C LEU A 247 -6.49 -3.17 -16.52
N TYR A 248 -6.81 -2.38 -17.54
CA TYR A 248 -5.86 -1.55 -18.27
C TYR A 248 -5.03 -0.69 -17.31
N ASN A 249 -5.68 -0.04 -16.33
CA ASN A 249 -4.99 0.84 -15.38
C ASN A 249 -4.03 0.09 -14.46
N ILE A 250 -4.34 -1.15 -14.05
CA ILE A 250 -3.40 -1.98 -13.26
C ILE A 250 -2.10 -2.15 -14.05
N PHE A 251 -2.19 -2.66 -15.28
CA PHE A 251 -1.01 -2.91 -16.09
C PHE A 251 -0.31 -1.62 -16.52
N ARG A 252 -1.05 -0.54 -16.80
CA ARG A 252 -0.49 0.75 -17.18
C ARG A 252 0.38 1.33 -16.05
N LEU A 253 -0.02 1.21 -14.79
CA LEU A 253 0.78 1.71 -13.67
C LEU A 253 2.16 1.03 -13.61
N ASN A 254 2.23 -0.27 -13.88
CA ASN A 254 3.50 -1.01 -13.96
C ASN A 254 4.38 -0.54 -15.12
N THR A 255 3.80 0.00 -16.21
CA THR A 255 4.59 0.55 -17.33
C THR A 255 5.27 1.88 -17.02
N LEU A 256 4.94 2.52 -15.90
CA LEU A 256 5.55 3.79 -15.49
C LEU A 256 6.92 3.57 -14.83
N MET A 257 7.21 2.36 -14.36
CA MET A 257 8.49 2.03 -13.75
C MET A 257 9.55 1.77 -14.83
N PRO A 258 10.74 2.41 -14.77
CA PRO A 258 11.82 2.14 -15.70
C PRO A 258 12.33 0.71 -15.54
N GLN A 259 12.20 -0.12 -16.59
CA GLN A 259 12.66 -1.51 -16.57
C GLN A 259 13.11 -2.00 -17.97
N PRO A 260 13.93 -3.08 -18.05
CA PRO A 260 14.34 -3.66 -19.32
C PRO A 260 13.15 -4.01 -20.22
N GLY A 261 13.27 -3.72 -21.51
CA GLY A 261 12.17 -3.93 -22.48
C GLY A 261 11.63 -5.36 -22.53
N ILE A 262 12.45 -6.37 -22.21
CA ILE A 262 12.03 -7.76 -22.16
C ILE A 262 11.07 -8.05 -20.99
N LEU A 263 11.23 -7.36 -19.86
CA LEU A 263 10.34 -7.47 -18.70
C LEU A 263 9.07 -6.65 -18.92
N LEU A 264 9.21 -5.49 -19.55
CA LEU A 264 8.12 -4.56 -19.84
C LEU A 264 7.17 -5.05 -20.95
N ALA A 265 7.68 -5.68 -22.00
CA ALA A 265 6.89 -6.00 -23.20
C ALA A 265 5.65 -6.86 -22.92
N PRO A 266 5.70 -7.92 -22.09
CA PRO A 266 4.50 -8.68 -21.71
C PRO A 266 3.46 -7.86 -20.94
N ILE A 267 3.91 -6.93 -20.08
CA ILE A 267 3.03 -6.04 -19.32
C ILE A 267 2.32 -5.07 -20.26
N VAL A 268 3.07 -4.46 -21.20
CA VAL A 268 2.51 -3.57 -22.25
C VAL A 268 1.51 -4.32 -23.13
N TRP A 269 1.84 -5.55 -23.52
CA TRP A 269 0.90 -6.40 -24.27
C TRP A 269 -0.39 -6.63 -23.48
N MET A 270 -0.29 -7.01 -22.21
CA MET A 270 -1.45 -7.26 -21.35
C MET A 270 -2.26 -5.98 -21.09
N MET A 271 -1.59 -4.83 -20.95
CA MET A 271 -2.23 -3.51 -20.88
C MET A 271 -3.11 -3.27 -22.12
N HIS A 272 -2.58 -3.44 -23.33
CA HIS A 272 -3.37 -3.24 -24.55
C HIS A 272 -4.51 -4.26 -24.68
N GLN A 273 -4.24 -5.53 -24.40
CA GLN A 273 -5.23 -6.60 -24.53
C GLN A 273 -6.38 -6.46 -23.54
N SER A 274 -6.10 -6.09 -22.29
CA SER A 274 -7.13 -5.84 -21.28
C SER A 274 -8.02 -4.64 -21.61
N ARG A 275 -7.51 -3.66 -22.38
CA ARG A 275 -8.34 -2.56 -22.90
C ARG A 275 -9.30 -3.01 -24.00
N LEU A 276 -8.83 -3.85 -24.92
CA LEU A 276 -9.61 -4.32 -26.08
C LEU A 276 -10.63 -5.39 -25.70
N HIS A 277 -10.27 -6.28 -24.77
CA HIS A 277 -11.08 -7.44 -24.38
C HIS A 277 -11.25 -7.52 -22.85
N PRO A 278 -11.78 -6.48 -22.18
CA PRO A 278 -11.81 -6.40 -20.72
C PRO A 278 -12.60 -7.55 -20.07
N VAL A 279 -13.76 -7.89 -20.64
CA VAL A 279 -14.62 -8.96 -20.13
C VAL A 279 -13.95 -10.32 -20.22
N PHE A 280 -13.24 -10.60 -21.32
CA PHE A 280 -12.56 -11.86 -21.54
C PHE A 280 -11.42 -12.07 -20.53
N TYR A 281 -10.51 -11.10 -20.43
CA TYR A 281 -9.36 -11.22 -19.54
C TYR A 281 -9.78 -11.19 -18.06
N ASN A 282 -10.74 -10.34 -17.68
CA ASN A 282 -11.24 -10.36 -16.31
C ASN A 282 -11.94 -11.68 -15.97
N GLY A 283 -12.75 -12.20 -16.90
CA GLY A 283 -13.39 -13.50 -16.76
C GLY A 283 -12.40 -14.64 -16.54
N ILE A 284 -11.27 -14.63 -17.27
CA ILE A 284 -10.17 -15.60 -17.05
C ILE A 284 -9.60 -15.48 -15.63
N MET A 285 -9.28 -14.26 -15.17
CA MET A 285 -8.70 -14.06 -13.83
C MET A 285 -9.64 -14.55 -12.73
N VAL A 286 -10.93 -14.19 -12.82
CA VAL A 286 -11.98 -14.66 -11.91
C VAL A 286 -12.07 -16.19 -11.95
N ALA A 287 -12.10 -16.80 -13.14
CA ALA A 287 -12.24 -18.24 -13.30
C ALA A 287 -11.04 -19.00 -12.72
N ILE A 288 -9.80 -18.51 -12.91
CA ILE A 288 -8.60 -19.13 -12.35
C ILE A 288 -8.62 -19.08 -10.81
N MET A 289 -8.90 -17.90 -10.23
CA MET A 289 -8.97 -17.77 -8.77
C MET A 289 -10.11 -18.60 -8.17
N ALA A 290 -11.29 -18.60 -8.79
CA ALA A 290 -12.41 -19.44 -8.36
C ALA A 290 -12.07 -20.93 -8.47
N TYR A 291 -11.45 -21.36 -9.58
CA TYR A 291 -10.98 -22.73 -9.75
C TYR A 291 -10.00 -23.13 -8.66
N MET A 292 -8.98 -22.31 -8.37
CA MET A 292 -8.00 -22.59 -7.33
C MET A 292 -8.66 -22.72 -5.95
N GLY A 293 -9.54 -21.77 -5.60
CA GLY A 293 -10.28 -21.78 -4.35
C GLY A 293 -11.18 -23.02 -4.18
N LEU A 294 -12.01 -23.32 -5.18
CA LEU A 294 -12.92 -24.47 -5.15
C LEU A 294 -12.16 -25.80 -5.20
N ALA A 295 -11.11 -25.92 -6.01
CA ALA A 295 -10.28 -27.12 -6.08
C ALA A 295 -9.64 -27.41 -4.71
N MET A 296 -9.10 -26.39 -4.05
CA MET A 296 -8.55 -26.53 -2.70
C MET A 296 -9.62 -26.90 -1.67
N LEU A 297 -10.81 -26.31 -1.73
CA LEU A 297 -11.93 -26.62 -0.84
C LEU A 297 -12.34 -28.09 -0.95
N PHE A 298 -12.54 -28.57 -2.19
CA PHE A 298 -12.99 -29.93 -2.50
C PHE A 298 -11.87 -30.99 -2.57
N LYS A 299 -10.64 -30.67 -2.11
CA LYS A 299 -9.45 -31.56 -2.17
C LYS A 299 -9.08 -32.04 -3.58
N LYS A 300 -9.50 -31.34 -4.65
CA LYS A 300 -9.21 -31.71 -6.05
C LYS A 300 -7.86 -31.12 -6.51
N THR A 301 -6.78 -31.51 -5.85
CA THR A 301 -5.49 -30.80 -5.92
C THR A 301 -4.36 -31.67 -6.44
N GLY A 302 -4.61 -32.32 -7.58
CA GLY A 302 -3.65 -33.18 -8.28
C GLY A 302 -2.59 -32.40 -9.06
N LYS A 303 -1.89 -33.07 -9.99
CA LYS A 303 -0.81 -32.48 -10.80
C LYS A 303 -1.27 -31.25 -11.60
N THR A 304 -2.45 -31.32 -12.22
CA THR A 304 -3.02 -30.23 -13.03
C THR A 304 -3.28 -28.98 -12.20
N PHE A 305 -3.79 -29.14 -10.98
CA PHE A 305 -3.99 -28.04 -10.04
C PHE A 305 -2.66 -27.33 -9.71
N TRP A 306 -1.59 -28.06 -9.43
CA TRP A 306 -0.29 -27.47 -9.11
C TRP A 306 0.35 -26.77 -10.30
N ILE A 307 0.24 -27.35 -11.50
CA ILE A 307 0.71 -26.69 -12.74
C ILE A 307 -0.04 -25.37 -12.93
N ALA A 308 -1.37 -25.38 -12.83
CA ALA A 308 -2.18 -24.17 -12.96
C ALA A 308 -1.85 -23.13 -11.88
N SER A 309 -1.67 -23.57 -10.63
CA SER A 309 -1.34 -22.68 -9.51
C SER A 309 0.01 -22.01 -9.69
N VAL A 310 1.05 -22.76 -10.05
CA VAL A 310 2.39 -22.22 -10.27
C VAL A 310 2.39 -21.30 -11.49
N ALA A 311 1.75 -21.70 -12.59
CA ALA A 311 1.64 -20.86 -13.79
C ALA A 311 0.90 -19.56 -13.48
N TRP A 312 -0.21 -19.61 -12.74
CA TRP A 312 -0.94 -18.43 -12.30
C TRP A 312 -0.11 -17.51 -11.42
N LEU A 313 0.56 -18.06 -10.40
CA LEU A 313 1.40 -17.28 -9.49
C LEU A 313 2.54 -16.60 -10.26
N LEU A 314 3.23 -17.31 -11.16
CA LEU A 314 4.29 -16.70 -11.99
C LEU A 314 3.75 -15.64 -12.96
N ALA A 315 2.64 -15.91 -13.64
CA ALA A 315 2.05 -14.98 -14.59
C ALA A 315 1.53 -13.71 -13.89
N SER A 316 0.84 -13.85 -12.77
CA SER A 316 0.35 -12.72 -11.98
C SER A 316 1.47 -11.95 -11.29
N TRP A 317 2.53 -12.63 -10.86
CA TRP A 317 3.73 -12.00 -10.30
C TRP A 317 4.41 -11.08 -11.30
N TRP A 318 4.61 -11.57 -12.53
CA TRP A 318 5.22 -10.78 -13.59
C TRP A 318 4.26 -9.70 -14.10
N LEU A 319 3.07 -10.07 -14.55
CA LEU A 319 2.20 -9.15 -15.27
C LEU A 319 1.52 -8.12 -14.36
N GLY A 320 1.02 -8.56 -13.21
CA GLY A 320 0.24 -7.73 -12.30
C GLY A 320 1.08 -7.05 -11.22
N GLN A 321 1.97 -7.81 -10.60
CA GLN A 321 2.78 -7.35 -9.45
C GLN A 321 4.15 -6.79 -9.86
N ASP A 322 4.49 -6.81 -11.16
CA ASP A 322 5.76 -6.31 -11.73
C ASP A 322 7.01 -6.79 -10.98
N PHE A 323 6.96 -8.05 -10.53
CA PHE A 323 7.92 -8.69 -9.63
C PHE A 323 8.09 -8.07 -8.22
N GLY A 324 7.57 -6.87 -7.97
CA GLY A 324 7.76 -6.10 -6.74
C GLY A 324 9.13 -5.42 -6.62
N ILE A 325 10.15 -5.87 -7.36
CA ILE A 325 11.56 -5.47 -7.14
C ILE A 325 12.20 -4.65 -8.27
N VAL A 326 11.55 -4.54 -9.43
CA VAL A 326 12.20 -4.12 -10.68
C VAL A 326 12.22 -2.57 -10.88
N GLY A 327 11.68 -1.79 -9.95
CA GLY A 327 11.52 -0.32 -10.07
C GLY A 327 12.45 0.57 -9.22
N GLY A 328 13.39 0.01 -8.46
CA GLY A 328 14.35 0.80 -7.64
C GLY A 328 13.82 1.30 -6.28
N VAL A 329 12.55 1.02 -5.97
CA VAL A 329 11.91 1.27 -4.66
C VAL A 329 11.21 0.04 -4.09
N GLY A 330 11.35 -1.11 -4.74
CA GLY A 330 10.73 -2.35 -4.29
C GLY A 330 11.24 -2.77 -2.93
N THR A 331 10.34 -3.11 -2.01
CA THR A 331 10.67 -3.50 -0.63
C THR A 331 10.68 -5.02 -0.44
N ASP A 332 9.88 -5.75 -1.23
CA ASP A 332 9.83 -7.21 -1.24
C ASP A 332 9.36 -7.77 -2.61
N PRO A 333 9.41 -9.11 -2.84
CA PRO A 333 8.98 -9.74 -4.08
C PRO A 333 7.45 -9.78 -4.33
N GLN A 334 6.65 -9.09 -3.52
CA GLN A 334 5.20 -9.11 -3.51
C GLN A 334 4.57 -10.46 -3.10
N SER A 335 3.24 -10.53 -3.14
CA SER A 335 2.46 -11.65 -2.60
C SER A 335 2.69 -12.99 -3.28
N ALA A 336 2.94 -13.02 -4.59
CA ALA A 336 2.94 -14.26 -5.35
C ALA A 336 4.02 -15.28 -4.93
N PRO A 337 5.31 -14.91 -4.78
CA PRO A 337 6.34 -15.83 -4.29
C PRO A 337 6.08 -16.32 -2.87
N LEU A 338 5.55 -15.46 -2.00
CA LEU A 338 5.31 -15.78 -0.60
C LEU A 338 4.09 -16.69 -0.45
N ALA A 339 3.03 -16.47 -1.23
CA ALA A 339 1.90 -17.38 -1.33
C ALA A 339 2.34 -18.76 -1.84
N LEU A 340 3.24 -18.82 -2.83
CA LEU A 340 3.80 -20.09 -3.30
C LEU A 340 4.58 -20.81 -2.20
N LEU A 341 5.46 -20.09 -1.50
CA LEU A 341 6.22 -20.63 -0.37
C LEU A 341 5.30 -21.17 0.72
N PHE A 342 4.26 -20.41 1.07
CA PHE A 342 3.25 -20.80 2.04
C PHE A 342 2.46 -22.03 1.60
N MET A 343 2.04 -22.10 0.33
CA MET A 343 1.35 -23.26 -0.24
C MET A 343 2.23 -24.51 -0.27
N LEU A 344 3.51 -24.39 -0.66
CA LEU A 344 4.43 -25.52 -0.71
C LEU A 344 4.75 -26.03 0.71
N GLY A 345 5.25 -25.13 1.56
CA GLY A 345 5.71 -25.46 2.91
C GLY A 345 4.57 -25.85 3.84
N GLY A 346 3.51 -25.03 3.88
CA GLY A 346 2.38 -25.18 4.78
C GLY A 346 1.35 -26.21 4.32
N TRP A 347 1.19 -26.45 3.01
CA TRP A 347 0.15 -27.35 2.50
C TRP A 347 0.68 -28.57 1.73
N HIS A 348 1.40 -28.40 0.61
CA HIS A 348 1.80 -29.55 -0.23
C HIS A 348 2.54 -30.61 0.58
N TYR A 349 3.64 -30.21 1.22
CA TYR A 349 4.48 -31.14 1.96
C TYR A 349 3.90 -31.54 3.32
N ALA A 350 3.13 -30.67 3.97
CA ALA A 350 2.46 -31.00 5.22
C ALA A 350 1.27 -31.96 5.02
N SER A 351 0.56 -31.89 3.90
CA SER A 351 -0.57 -32.76 3.58
C SER A 351 -0.17 -34.21 3.31
N GLN A 352 1.05 -34.45 2.81
CA GLN A 352 1.58 -35.81 2.63
C GLN A 352 1.58 -36.60 3.94
N ILE A 353 1.75 -35.92 5.09
CA ILE A 353 1.65 -36.54 6.41
C ILE A 353 0.19 -36.92 6.75
N GLU A 354 -0.79 -36.08 6.40
CA GLU A 354 -2.22 -36.40 6.57
C GLU A 354 -2.61 -37.68 5.81
N THR A 355 -2.10 -37.83 4.57
CA THR A 355 -2.37 -39.01 3.73
C THR A 355 -1.77 -40.29 4.33
N ILE A 356 -0.57 -40.21 4.89
CA ILE A 356 0.09 -41.37 5.55
C ILE A 356 -0.66 -41.76 6.83
N SER A 357 -0.99 -40.77 7.68
CA SER A 357 -1.69 -41.01 8.94
C SER A 357 -3.11 -41.56 8.74
N SER A 358 -3.86 -41.04 7.76
CA SER A 358 -5.20 -41.54 7.41
C SER A 358 -5.18 -42.96 6.83
N LYS A 359 -4.14 -43.34 6.08
CA LYS A 359 -3.94 -44.72 5.61
C LYS A 359 -3.65 -45.68 6.78
N ARG A 360 -2.94 -45.22 7.82
CA ARG A 360 -2.64 -45.98 9.05
C ARG A 360 -3.83 -46.08 10.02
N MET A 361 -4.75 -45.12 10.02
CA MET A 361 -6.01 -45.18 10.78
C MET A 361 -7.11 -45.95 10.03
N ARG A 362 -7.10 -46.04 8.70
CA ARG A 362 -8.07 -46.86 7.95
C ARG A 362 -7.96 -48.36 8.24
N THR A 363 -6.87 -48.82 8.88
CA THR A 363 -6.73 -50.17 9.45
C THR A 363 -7.26 -50.30 10.88
N GLY A 364 -7.87 -49.27 11.45
CA GLY A 364 -8.44 -49.29 12.80
C GLY A 364 -9.42 -48.14 13.05
N VAL A 365 -10.70 -48.44 12.84
CA VAL A 365 -11.90 -47.70 13.29
C VAL A 365 -12.25 -46.36 12.59
N ARG A 366 -13.55 -46.23 12.31
CA ARG A 366 -14.29 -45.14 11.65
C ARG A 366 -14.13 -43.79 12.38
N SER A 367 -13.81 -42.73 11.63
CA SER A 367 -13.86 -41.35 12.13
C SER A 367 -15.12 -40.62 11.62
N THR A 368 -15.90 -40.11 12.57
CA THR A 368 -16.96 -39.12 12.34
C THR A 368 -16.75 -37.95 13.30
N ASN A 369 -17.05 -36.74 12.83
CA ASN A 369 -17.16 -35.45 13.56
C ASN A 369 -16.03 -34.40 13.40
N LEU A 370 -15.08 -34.55 12.46
CA LEU A 370 -13.99 -33.57 12.25
C LEU A 370 -14.16 -32.61 11.05
N THR A 371 -15.21 -32.79 10.24
CA THR A 371 -15.53 -31.92 9.09
C THR A 371 -16.21 -30.61 9.49
N THR A 372 -16.86 -30.56 10.65
CA THR A 372 -17.70 -29.43 11.09
C THR A 372 -16.88 -28.20 11.53
N LEU A 373 -15.67 -28.37 12.07
CA LEU A 373 -14.83 -27.25 12.53
C LEU A 373 -14.15 -26.47 11.40
N GLY A 374 -13.81 -27.11 10.27
CA GLY A 374 -13.16 -26.44 9.13
C GLY A 374 -14.12 -25.60 8.28
N ILE A 375 -15.40 -25.98 8.26
CA ILE A 375 -16.46 -25.20 7.60
C ILE A 375 -16.79 -23.96 8.44
N ALA A 376 -16.77 -24.07 9.77
CA ALA A 376 -17.00 -22.95 10.67
C ALA A 376 -15.90 -21.87 10.57
N SER A 377 -14.61 -22.22 10.45
CA SER A 377 -13.55 -21.20 10.32
C SER A 377 -13.58 -20.46 8.97
N THR A 378 -13.86 -21.17 7.88
CA THR A 378 -13.98 -20.56 6.55
C THR A 378 -15.22 -19.67 6.48
N GLY A 379 -16.35 -20.15 7.02
CA GLY A 379 -17.60 -19.39 7.10
C GLY A 379 -17.51 -18.16 7.99
N VAL A 380 -16.83 -18.24 9.14
CA VAL A 380 -16.68 -17.10 10.08
C VAL A 380 -15.73 -16.04 9.54
N VAL A 381 -14.64 -16.40 8.86
CA VAL A 381 -13.73 -15.41 8.25
C VAL A 381 -14.39 -14.74 7.04
N THR A 382 -15.06 -15.51 6.17
CA THR A 382 -15.81 -14.95 5.04
C THR A 382 -17.01 -14.14 5.52
N ALA A 383 -17.73 -14.56 6.57
CA ALA A 383 -18.84 -13.81 7.14
C ALA A 383 -18.38 -12.56 7.91
N LEU A 384 -17.28 -12.60 8.67
CA LEU A 384 -16.70 -11.40 9.30
C LEU A 384 -16.23 -10.41 8.24
N PHE A 385 -15.65 -10.86 7.12
CA PHE A 385 -15.27 -9.98 6.02
C PHE A 385 -16.47 -9.43 5.25
N LEU A 386 -17.50 -10.24 5.01
CA LEU A 386 -18.73 -9.77 4.37
C LEU A 386 -19.50 -8.82 5.30
N VAL A 387 -19.58 -9.12 6.60
CA VAL A 387 -20.25 -8.27 7.59
C VAL A 387 -19.44 -7.00 7.85
N LEU A 388 -18.13 -7.04 8.02
CA LEU A 388 -17.32 -5.83 8.24
C LEU A 388 -17.06 -5.02 6.94
N GLY A 389 -17.03 -5.69 5.79
CA GLY A 389 -16.85 -5.06 4.47
C GLY A 389 -18.14 -4.51 3.86
N PHE A 390 -19.31 -5.08 4.15
CA PHE A 390 -20.62 -4.55 3.72
C PHE A 390 -21.37 -3.76 4.81
N ALA A 391 -21.11 -3.98 6.10
CA ALA A 391 -21.84 -3.29 7.18
C ALA A 391 -21.12 -2.05 7.73
N ILE A 392 -20.03 -1.58 7.11
CA ILE A 392 -19.77 -0.14 7.12
C ILE A 392 -20.83 0.45 6.19
N PRO A 393 -21.80 1.22 6.71
CA PRO A 393 -22.88 1.69 5.88
C PRO A 393 -22.32 2.50 4.73
N GLN A 394 -22.61 2.08 3.49
CA GLN A 394 -22.55 2.89 2.27
C GLN A 394 -23.47 4.15 2.33
N VAL A 395 -23.92 4.53 3.53
CA VAL A 395 -24.84 5.63 3.84
C VAL A 395 -24.23 7.01 3.59
N VAL A 396 -22.92 7.11 3.34
CA VAL A 396 -22.31 8.37 2.90
C VAL A 396 -22.23 8.51 1.37
N VAL A 397 -22.50 7.45 0.59
CA VAL A 397 -22.44 7.49 -0.88
C VAL A 397 -23.83 7.70 -1.53
N ALA A 398 -24.92 7.66 -0.74
CA ALA A 398 -26.29 7.88 -1.23
C ALA A 398 -27.02 9.10 -0.60
N GLN A 399 -26.27 10.11 -0.14
CA GLN A 399 -26.81 11.44 0.18
C GLN A 399 -26.11 12.54 -0.62
N GLY A 400 -26.03 12.34 -1.94
CA GLY A 400 -26.22 13.46 -2.86
C GLY A 400 -27.72 13.76 -2.92
N ASP A 401 -28.09 15.04 -2.84
CA ASP A 401 -29.45 15.58 -3.02
C ASP A 401 -30.40 15.62 -1.81
N LYS A 402 -29.93 16.15 -0.68
CA LYS A 402 -30.82 16.96 0.18
C LYS A 402 -30.16 18.30 0.54
N PRO A 403 -30.84 19.45 0.34
CA PRO A 403 -30.35 20.72 0.87
C PRO A 403 -30.31 20.65 2.40
N ALA A 404 -29.26 21.22 2.99
CA ALA A 404 -29.07 21.26 4.44
C ALA A 404 -30.29 21.85 5.16
N PRO A 405 -30.67 21.35 6.34
CA PRO A 405 -31.79 21.90 7.10
C PRO A 405 -31.48 23.35 7.50
N VAL A 406 -32.42 24.26 7.15
CA VAL A 406 -32.40 25.65 7.57
C VAL A 406 -32.61 25.71 9.08
N VAL A 407 -31.58 26.06 9.83
CA VAL A 407 -31.71 26.34 11.26
C VAL A 407 -32.39 27.70 11.41
N HIS A 408 -33.68 27.70 11.75
CA HIS A 408 -34.39 28.88 12.21
C HIS A 408 -33.82 29.30 13.58
N SER A 409 -33.08 30.40 13.62
CA SER A 409 -32.68 31.05 14.85
C SER A 409 -33.93 31.67 15.52
N ARG A 410 -34.40 31.03 16.58
CA ARG A 410 -35.48 31.55 17.43
C ARG A 410 -34.96 32.78 18.18
N VAL A 411 -35.55 33.92 17.87
CA VAL A 411 -35.35 35.21 18.54
C VAL A 411 -35.78 35.07 20.01
N VAL A 412 -34.85 35.30 20.94
CA VAL A 412 -35.19 35.66 22.33
C VAL A 412 -34.72 37.09 22.55
N LYS A 413 -35.72 37.98 22.64
CA LYS A 413 -35.59 39.40 22.92
C LYS A 413 -35.60 39.56 24.45
N LYS A 414 -34.55 40.11 25.05
CA LYS A 414 -34.64 40.73 26.40
C LYS A 414 -33.62 41.87 26.57
N THR A 415 -34.14 43.08 26.29
CA THR A 415 -33.91 44.39 26.93
C THR A 415 -32.54 44.73 27.55
N SER A 416 -31.86 45.71 26.92
CA SER A 416 -30.91 46.72 27.42
C SER A 416 -31.45 47.53 28.64
N PRO A 417 -30.66 48.38 29.36
CA PRO A 417 -29.40 49.08 29.00
C PRO A 417 -28.26 48.90 30.05
N ASP A 418 -26.96 49.09 29.78
CA ASP A 418 -26.30 50.36 29.45
C ASP A 418 -24.82 50.16 29.02
N SER A 419 -24.36 51.11 28.19
CA SER A 419 -23.01 51.67 27.98
C SER A 419 -21.74 50.79 27.82
N SER A 420 -21.21 50.87 26.57
CA SER A 420 -19.80 50.99 26.15
C SER A 420 -18.79 49.84 26.36
N GLY A 421 -18.51 49.12 25.26
CA GLY A 421 -17.15 49.03 24.68
C GLY A 421 -16.27 47.80 24.99
N HIS A 422 -16.51 46.72 24.24
CA HIS A 422 -15.79 45.42 24.14
C HIS A 422 -14.29 45.32 24.52
N PRO A 423 -13.87 44.15 25.03
CA PRO A 423 -13.18 43.19 24.16
C PRO A 423 -13.82 41.79 24.21
N VAL A 424 -13.62 40.98 23.15
CA VAL A 424 -13.14 39.57 23.19
C VAL A 424 -13.43 38.81 21.89
N SER A 425 -12.35 38.17 21.40
CA SER A 425 -12.23 36.99 20.53
C SER A 425 -12.51 37.14 19.04
N SER A 426 -11.42 37.46 18.34
CA SER A 426 -11.22 37.29 16.91
C SER A 426 -11.35 35.82 16.50
N ARG A 427 -12.31 35.53 15.60
CA ARG A 427 -12.15 34.43 14.62
C ARG A 427 -10.79 34.63 13.95
N LYS A 428 -9.92 33.64 14.08
CA LYS A 428 -8.60 33.61 13.45
C LYS A 428 -8.78 33.60 11.92
N LEU A 429 -8.88 34.78 11.31
CA LEU A 429 -8.55 34.97 9.90
C LEU A 429 -7.08 34.59 9.79
N MET A 430 -6.77 33.40 9.26
CA MET A 430 -5.39 33.07 8.95
C MET A 430 -4.89 34.03 7.85
N HIS A 431 -3.66 34.51 8.03
CA HIS A 431 -2.89 35.14 6.96
C HIS A 431 -2.98 34.28 5.69
N SER A 432 -3.10 34.92 4.52
CA SER A 432 -3.10 34.20 3.24
C SER A 432 -1.89 33.26 3.20
N PRO A 433 -2.06 31.98 2.83
CA PRO A 433 -0.95 31.02 2.76
C PRO A 433 0.17 31.52 1.85
N LYS A 434 1.43 31.10 2.06
CA LYS A 434 2.55 31.51 1.18
C LYS A 434 2.30 31.23 -0.31
N TRP A 435 1.46 30.23 -0.62
CA TRP A 435 1.09 29.83 -1.98
C TRP A 435 -0.04 30.68 -2.60
N MET A 436 -0.72 31.56 -1.86
CA MET A 436 -1.73 32.46 -2.43
C MET A 436 -1.59 33.88 -1.87
N GLN A 437 -1.39 34.84 -2.75
CA GLN A 437 -1.38 36.26 -2.43
C GLN A 437 -2.41 36.96 -3.30
N TYR A 438 -2.85 38.15 -2.89
CA TYR A 438 -3.77 38.93 -3.72
C TYR A 438 -3.55 40.42 -3.52
N ASN A 439 -3.85 41.18 -4.56
CA ASN A 439 -3.85 42.62 -4.55
C ASN A 439 -5.26 43.13 -4.89
N ALA A 440 -5.94 43.66 -3.87
CA ALA A 440 -7.32 44.13 -4.03
C ALA A 440 -7.43 45.41 -4.85
N SER A 441 -6.43 46.29 -4.88
CA SER A 441 -6.50 47.51 -5.71
C SER A 441 -6.26 47.20 -7.19
N ARG A 442 -5.57 46.10 -7.50
CA ARG A 442 -5.33 45.63 -8.87
C ARG A 442 -6.27 44.51 -9.32
N HIS A 443 -7.20 44.06 -8.47
CA HIS A 443 -8.06 42.92 -8.72
C HIS A 443 -7.28 41.68 -9.21
N GLN A 444 -6.18 41.37 -8.53
CA GLN A 444 -5.21 40.34 -8.93
C GLN A 444 -5.03 39.30 -7.82
N VAL A 445 -4.89 38.03 -8.21
CA VAL A 445 -4.56 36.90 -7.33
C VAL A 445 -3.31 36.22 -7.86
N ASP A 446 -2.28 36.11 -7.04
CA ASP A 446 -1.09 35.32 -7.33
C ASP A 446 -1.25 33.95 -6.68
N LEU A 447 -1.16 32.89 -7.49
CA LEU A 447 -1.37 31.51 -7.07
C LEU A 447 -0.15 30.67 -7.41
N LEU A 448 0.45 30.03 -6.41
CA LEU A 448 1.37 28.91 -6.62
C LEU A 448 0.56 27.62 -6.61
N LEU A 449 0.78 26.78 -7.61
CA LEU A 449 0.21 25.45 -7.77
C LEU A 449 1.35 24.44 -7.81
N LYS A 450 1.60 23.80 -6.68
CA LYS A 450 2.65 22.78 -6.55
C LYS A 450 2.06 21.38 -6.65
N ALA A 451 2.35 20.68 -7.73
CA ALA A 451 2.03 19.26 -7.85
C ALA A 451 3.00 18.43 -6.99
N SER A 452 2.52 17.86 -5.90
CA SER A 452 3.33 17.05 -4.98
C SER A 452 2.50 15.90 -4.38
N VAL A 453 3.11 15.10 -3.51
CA VAL A 453 2.38 14.21 -2.61
C VAL A 453 2.08 15.00 -1.34
N ASN A 454 0.85 14.92 -0.84
CA ASN A 454 0.50 15.55 0.44
C ASN A 454 0.98 14.71 1.63
N GLN A 455 0.81 15.23 2.85
CA GLN A 455 1.13 14.54 4.09
C GLN A 455 0.39 13.20 4.29
N PHE A 456 -0.65 12.94 3.48
CA PHE A 456 -1.43 11.71 3.49
C PHE A 456 -1.01 10.74 2.39
N GLY A 457 0.05 11.00 1.60
CA GLY A 457 0.43 10.10 0.52
C GLY A 457 -0.44 10.19 -0.73
N SER A 458 -1.27 11.23 -0.88
CA SER A 458 -2.08 11.42 -2.10
C SER A 458 -1.46 12.46 -3.02
N LEU A 459 -1.59 12.26 -4.34
CA LEU A 459 -1.28 13.29 -5.33
C LEU A 459 -2.14 14.53 -5.10
N ALA A 460 -1.50 15.69 -5.06
CA ALA A 460 -2.06 16.90 -4.48
C ALA A 460 -1.55 18.17 -5.15
N PHE A 461 -2.32 19.25 -5.05
CA PHE A 461 -1.87 20.62 -5.26
C PHE A 461 -1.64 21.31 -3.92
N ASP A 462 -0.41 21.77 -3.68
CA ASP A 462 -0.02 22.51 -2.48
C ASP A 462 -0.34 21.78 -1.15
N GLY A 463 -0.32 20.44 -1.21
CA GLY A 463 -0.65 19.57 -0.07
C GLY A 463 -2.13 19.24 0.10
N TYR A 464 -3.00 19.69 -0.81
CA TYR A 464 -4.44 19.41 -0.79
C TYR A 464 -4.86 18.56 -1.99
N ALA A 465 -5.86 17.70 -1.75
CA ALA A 465 -6.34 16.74 -2.73
C ALA A 465 -7.82 16.47 -2.45
N ASN A 466 -8.52 15.83 -3.38
CA ASN A 466 -9.91 15.39 -3.25
C ASN A 466 -10.88 16.52 -2.87
N GLY A 467 -10.57 17.76 -3.24
CA GLY A 467 -11.41 18.91 -2.92
C GLY A 467 -11.40 19.31 -1.44
N PHE A 468 -10.34 18.98 -0.70
CA PHE A 468 -10.13 19.46 0.66
C PHE A 468 -9.81 20.97 0.70
N LEU A 469 -9.27 21.51 -0.39
CA LEU A 469 -9.07 22.94 -0.56
C LEU A 469 -10.18 23.55 -1.43
N THR A 470 -10.64 24.73 -1.03
CA THR A 470 -11.52 25.58 -1.81
C THR A 470 -10.99 26.99 -1.86
N ILE A 471 -10.61 27.44 -3.06
CA ILE A 471 -10.20 28.81 -3.33
C ILE A 471 -11.39 29.55 -3.95
N THR A 472 -11.84 30.60 -3.29
CA THR A 472 -12.84 31.51 -3.84
C THR A 472 -12.17 32.72 -4.46
N ILE A 473 -12.47 32.99 -5.73
CA ILE A 473 -11.95 34.11 -6.50
C ILE A 473 -13.11 35.06 -6.85
N PRO A 474 -12.97 36.38 -6.63
CA PRO A 474 -13.98 37.34 -7.08
C PRO A 474 -14.18 37.29 -8.60
N THR A 475 -15.43 37.45 -9.03
CA THR A 475 -15.73 37.54 -10.48
C THR A 475 -15.05 38.77 -11.09
N GLY A 476 -14.41 38.60 -12.25
CA GLY A 476 -13.71 39.64 -12.98
C GLY A 476 -12.27 39.89 -12.54
N TRP A 477 -11.74 39.16 -11.56
CA TRP A 477 -10.35 39.29 -11.13
C TRP A 477 -9.40 38.48 -12.03
N THR A 478 -8.18 38.99 -12.17
CA THR A 478 -7.08 38.32 -12.85
C THR A 478 -6.38 37.35 -11.89
N VAL A 479 -6.05 36.17 -12.38
CA VAL A 479 -5.30 35.15 -11.65
C VAL A 479 -4.00 34.88 -12.39
N ASP A 480 -2.88 35.12 -11.71
CA ASP A 480 -1.54 34.80 -12.18
C ASP A 480 -1.07 33.55 -11.44
N ALA A 481 -0.98 32.44 -12.18
CA ALA A 481 -0.65 31.15 -11.63
C ALA A 481 0.77 30.72 -12.00
N SER A 482 1.55 30.34 -10.99
CA SER A 482 2.83 29.66 -11.12
C SER A 482 2.64 28.19 -10.80
N PHE A 483 3.01 27.31 -11.71
CA PHE A 483 2.93 25.87 -11.55
C PHE A 483 4.33 25.27 -11.43
N VAL A 484 4.51 24.32 -10.51
CA VAL A 484 5.72 23.50 -10.42
C VAL A 484 5.34 22.04 -10.17
N ASN A 485 6.02 21.13 -10.86
CA ASN A 485 5.90 19.71 -10.61
C ASN A 485 7.02 19.23 -9.67
N GLU A 486 6.69 18.86 -8.44
CA GLU A 486 7.62 18.23 -7.48
C GLU A 486 7.51 16.69 -7.50
N GLN A 487 6.69 16.09 -8.37
CA GLN A 487 6.69 14.65 -8.60
C GLN A 487 7.93 14.22 -9.39
N VAL A 488 8.60 13.19 -8.92
CA VAL A 488 9.82 12.67 -9.56
C VAL A 488 9.50 11.82 -10.80
N ILE A 489 8.37 11.10 -10.78
CA ILE A 489 8.00 10.16 -11.85
C ILE A 489 6.87 10.68 -12.72
N LEU A 490 5.80 11.17 -12.10
CA LEU A 490 4.62 11.56 -12.83
C LEU A 490 4.84 12.92 -13.47
N LYS A 491 4.56 13.01 -14.76
CA LYS A 491 4.37 14.31 -15.40
C LYS A 491 3.09 14.93 -14.85
N ASN A 492 3.14 16.22 -14.56
CA ASN A 492 1.98 16.94 -14.10
C ASN A 492 1.76 18.24 -14.87
N SER A 493 0.53 18.71 -14.79
CA SER A 493 0.11 20.00 -15.31
C SER A 493 -0.89 20.63 -14.35
N ALA A 494 -1.29 21.86 -14.63
CA ALA A 494 -2.40 22.50 -13.96
C ALA A 494 -3.38 23.04 -15.01
N MET A 495 -4.66 22.73 -14.84
CA MET A 495 -5.75 23.28 -15.64
C MET A 495 -6.93 23.58 -14.76
N ILE A 496 -7.53 24.76 -14.91
CA ILE A 496 -8.82 25.07 -14.30
C ILE A 496 -9.92 24.61 -15.23
N VAL A 497 -10.78 23.71 -14.76
CA VAL A 497 -11.82 23.06 -15.57
C VAL A 497 -13.20 23.28 -14.97
N PRO A 498 -14.28 23.24 -15.78
CA PRO A 498 -15.64 23.15 -15.25
C PRO A 498 -15.77 21.93 -14.34
N PHE A 499 -16.37 22.09 -13.16
CA PHE A 499 -16.50 20.99 -12.19
C PHE A 499 -17.30 19.79 -12.73
N SER A 500 -18.18 20.02 -13.72
CA SER A 500 -18.87 18.94 -14.43
C SER A 500 -17.89 17.99 -15.14
N GLN A 501 -16.82 18.50 -15.74
CA GLN A 501 -15.84 17.68 -16.47
C GLN A 501 -15.02 16.78 -15.54
N LEU A 502 -14.66 17.28 -14.34
CA LEU A 502 -13.99 16.49 -13.32
C LEU A 502 -14.79 15.22 -12.97
N ARG A 503 -16.12 15.32 -12.85
CA ARG A 503 -16.98 14.16 -12.55
C ARG A 503 -16.97 13.09 -13.65
N HIS A 504 -16.64 13.45 -14.87
CA HIS A 504 -16.56 12.53 -16.01
C HIS A 504 -15.14 11.97 -16.23
N GLY A 505 -14.14 12.44 -15.48
CA GLY A 505 -12.74 11.98 -15.61
C GLY A 505 -12.02 12.49 -16.85
N GLY A 506 -12.56 13.52 -17.52
CA GLY A 506 -12.00 14.11 -18.75
C GLY A 506 -12.61 13.56 -20.06
N PRO A 507 -12.13 13.99 -21.23
CA PRO A 507 -11.04 14.94 -21.46
C PRO A 507 -11.36 16.35 -20.95
N PHE A 508 -10.32 17.09 -20.57
CA PHE A 508 -10.45 18.39 -19.93
C PHE A 508 -10.24 19.54 -20.89
N THR A 509 -11.07 20.58 -20.75
CA THR A 509 -10.90 21.85 -21.45
C THR A 509 -10.83 23.00 -20.44
N PRO A 510 -9.97 24.02 -20.65
CA PRO A 510 -9.86 25.15 -19.75
C PRO A 510 -11.21 25.87 -19.58
N ALA A 511 -11.56 26.21 -18.34
CA ALA A 511 -12.78 26.92 -18.01
C ALA A 511 -12.75 28.40 -18.43
N PHE A 512 -11.56 28.98 -18.51
CA PHE A 512 -11.32 30.33 -18.99
C PHE A 512 -10.16 30.30 -19.98
N ASN A 513 -10.12 31.30 -20.87
CA ASN A 513 -9.00 31.46 -21.78
C ASN A 513 -7.70 31.66 -20.98
N GLY A 514 -6.66 30.89 -21.29
CA GLY A 514 -5.37 30.92 -20.59
C GLY A 514 -5.34 30.18 -19.24
N ALA A 515 -6.44 29.55 -18.80
CA ALA A 515 -6.52 28.89 -17.48
C ALA A 515 -5.87 27.49 -17.44
N ASN A 516 -4.71 27.35 -18.06
CA ASN A 516 -3.94 26.12 -18.11
C ASN A 516 -2.46 26.38 -18.26
N SER A 517 -1.65 25.51 -17.68
CA SER A 517 -0.22 25.50 -17.95
C SER A 517 0.07 25.07 -19.41
N PRO A 518 1.23 25.45 -19.98
CA PRO A 518 1.62 25.02 -21.32
C PRO A 518 1.66 23.50 -21.48
N ASN A 519 1.16 23.00 -22.61
CA ASN A 519 1.07 21.57 -22.93
C ASN A 519 0.39 20.72 -21.84
N PRO A 520 -0.83 21.07 -21.40
CA PRO A 520 -1.40 20.52 -20.17
C PRO A 520 -1.76 19.03 -20.26
N THR A 521 -1.96 18.50 -21.46
CA THR A 521 -2.20 17.05 -21.70
C THR A 521 -0.92 16.23 -21.73
N GLN A 522 0.24 16.84 -21.98
CA GLN A 522 1.54 16.17 -21.93
C GLN A 522 2.18 16.29 -20.55
N GLY A 523 1.94 17.41 -19.86
CA GLY A 523 2.55 17.75 -18.59
C GLY A 523 4.05 18.00 -18.67
N VAL A 524 4.64 18.35 -17.53
CA VAL A 524 6.08 18.55 -17.37
C VAL A 524 6.64 17.65 -16.28
N GLY A 525 7.92 17.34 -16.38
CA GLY A 525 8.64 16.53 -15.38
C GLY A 525 9.02 17.31 -14.13
N HIS A 526 9.72 16.63 -13.22
CA HIS A 526 10.18 17.17 -11.93
C HIS A 526 10.95 18.49 -12.06
N GLY A 527 10.67 19.42 -11.14
CA GLY A 527 11.36 20.70 -10.98
C GLY A 527 11.06 21.75 -12.06
N VAL A 528 10.22 21.44 -13.06
CA VAL A 528 9.89 22.38 -14.13
C VAL A 528 8.84 23.38 -13.65
N PHE A 529 9.19 24.65 -13.74
CA PHE A 529 8.29 25.77 -13.50
C PHE A 529 7.57 26.19 -14.78
N GLN A 530 6.28 26.48 -14.67
CA GLN A 530 5.47 27.05 -15.73
C GLN A 530 4.60 28.17 -15.18
N HIS A 531 4.23 29.12 -16.04
CA HIS A 531 3.34 30.21 -15.68
C HIS A 531 2.16 30.25 -16.64
N PHE A 532 0.99 30.61 -16.12
CA PHE A 532 -0.21 30.88 -16.90
C PHE A 532 -1.08 31.89 -16.18
N HIS A 533 -1.95 32.57 -16.92
CA HIS A 533 -2.82 33.60 -16.37
C HIS A 533 -4.20 33.53 -17.01
N PHE A 534 -5.22 33.91 -16.25
CA PHE A 534 -6.59 33.98 -16.76
C PHE A 534 -7.42 34.99 -16.00
N VAL A 535 -8.54 35.41 -16.60
CA VAL A 535 -9.55 36.25 -15.94
C VAL A 535 -10.73 35.38 -15.53
N ALA A 536 -11.10 35.43 -14.25
CA ALA A 536 -12.25 34.73 -13.69
C ALA A 536 -13.57 35.42 -14.09
N SER A 537 -13.87 35.42 -15.38
CA SER A 537 -14.86 36.32 -16.01
C SER A 537 -16.32 36.06 -15.60
N HIS A 538 -16.66 34.84 -15.18
CA HIS A 538 -18.03 34.47 -14.84
C HIS A 538 -18.09 33.59 -13.60
N SER A 539 -19.12 33.81 -12.78
CA SER A 539 -19.37 33.02 -11.57
C SER A 539 -19.64 31.55 -11.90
N GLY A 540 -19.16 30.64 -11.06
CA GLY A 540 -19.32 29.21 -11.27
C GLY A 540 -18.49 28.36 -10.32
N ARG A 541 -18.69 27.04 -10.41
CA ARG A 541 -17.91 26.04 -9.69
C ARG A 541 -16.97 25.32 -10.65
N TYR A 542 -15.70 25.37 -10.33
CA TYR A 542 -14.60 24.85 -11.13
C TYR A 542 -13.69 23.99 -10.25
N ALA A 543 -12.72 23.32 -10.87
CA ALA A 543 -11.66 22.62 -10.18
C ALA A 543 -10.32 22.90 -10.83
N VAL A 544 -9.24 22.92 -10.05
CA VAL A 544 -7.89 22.74 -10.57
C VAL A 544 -7.60 21.24 -10.67
N VAL A 545 -7.08 20.80 -11.81
CA VAL A 545 -6.76 19.39 -12.07
C VAL A 545 -5.41 19.26 -12.77
N SER A 546 -4.77 18.10 -12.64
CA SER A 546 -3.77 17.65 -13.62
C SER A 546 -4.50 17.14 -14.85
N ALA A 547 -4.22 17.74 -16.02
CA ALA A 547 -4.90 17.41 -17.28
C ALA A 547 -4.18 16.31 -18.08
N VAL A 548 -3.14 15.71 -17.51
CA VAL A 548 -2.47 14.54 -18.08
C VAL A 548 -3.47 13.36 -18.10
N PRO A 549 -3.65 12.66 -19.24
CA PRO A 549 -4.67 11.63 -19.39
C PRO A 549 -4.26 10.28 -18.78
N ASP A 550 -3.68 10.31 -17.60
CA ASP A 550 -3.23 9.16 -16.81
C ASP A 550 -4.07 8.95 -15.55
N GLY A 551 -5.20 9.65 -15.42
CA GLY A 551 -6.15 9.43 -14.33
C GLY A 551 -5.73 10.04 -12.99
N GLN A 552 -4.66 10.84 -12.92
CA GLN A 552 -4.26 11.55 -11.68
C GLN A 552 -5.41 12.36 -11.06
N ALA A 553 -6.18 13.08 -11.89
CA ALA A 553 -7.36 13.82 -11.44
C ALA A 553 -8.45 12.88 -10.87
N THR A 554 -8.60 11.67 -11.43
CA THR A 554 -9.56 10.67 -10.92
C THR A 554 -9.07 10.03 -9.62
N SER A 555 -7.75 9.91 -9.45
CA SER A 555 -7.09 9.46 -8.22
C SER A 555 -7.06 10.51 -7.10
N GLY A 556 -7.71 11.67 -7.31
CA GLY A 556 -7.87 12.68 -6.28
C GLY A 556 -6.99 13.92 -6.40
N MET A 557 -6.18 14.04 -7.45
CA MET A 557 -5.33 15.21 -7.68
C MET A 557 -6.12 16.41 -8.23
N TRP A 558 -6.96 17.01 -7.37
CA TRP A 558 -7.79 18.16 -7.69
C TRP A 558 -8.28 18.89 -6.45
N ASP A 559 -8.58 20.19 -6.61
CA ASP A 559 -9.21 21.03 -5.59
C ASP A 559 -10.21 22.03 -6.18
N TYR A 560 -11.05 22.63 -5.33
CA TYR A 560 -12.12 23.51 -5.78
C TYR A 560 -11.62 24.94 -6.09
N ILE A 561 -12.04 25.46 -7.24
CA ILE A 561 -12.01 26.88 -7.56
C ILE A 561 -13.45 27.39 -7.67
N ILE A 562 -13.85 28.34 -6.82
CA ILE A 562 -15.17 28.94 -6.84
C ILE A 562 -15.05 30.39 -7.31
N VAL A 563 -15.69 30.73 -8.43
CA VAL A 563 -15.79 32.13 -8.85
C VAL A 563 -17.16 32.64 -8.44
N LYS A 564 -17.19 33.72 -7.65
CA LYS A 564 -18.46 34.36 -7.24
C LYS A 564 -18.24 35.82 -6.90
N ASN A 565 -19.33 36.59 -6.81
CA ASN A 565 -19.25 38.00 -6.43
C ASN A 565 -18.94 38.13 -4.93
N VAL A 566 -17.68 38.37 -4.59
CA VAL A 566 -17.19 38.60 -3.23
C VAL A 566 -16.14 39.71 -3.24
N PRO A 567 -15.97 40.48 -2.14
CA PRO A 567 -15.09 41.66 -2.15
C PRO A 567 -13.60 41.31 -2.16
N LYS A 568 -13.23 40.07 -1.81
CA LYS A 568 -11.84 39.60 -1.80
C LYS A 568 -11.78 38.08 -1.95
N PRO A 569 -10.64 37.53 -2.39
CA PRO A 569 -10.42 36.10 -2.42
C PRO A 569 -10.42 35.50 -1.01
N THR A 570 -10.90 34.26 -0.89
CA THR A 570 -10.91 33.53 0.39
C THR A 570 -10.52 32.08 0.19
N VAL A 571 -9.85 31.52 1.18
CA VAL A 571 -9.47 30.10 1.22
C VAL A 571 -10.27 29.40 2.30
N GLN A 572 -10.77 28.21 1.98
CA GLN A 572 -11.37 27.29 2.95
C GLN A 572 -10.71 25.92 2.81
N ILE A 573 -10.30 25.37 3.95
CA ILE A 573 -9.74 24.02 4.07
C ILE A 573 -10.74 23.21 4.91
N LYS A 574 -11.06 22.00 4.48
CA LYS A 574 -11.98 21.09 5.18
C LYS A 574 -11.31 20.26 6.26
#